data_AF-A0A7S2H1T3-F1
#
_entry.id   AF-A0A7S2H1T3-F1
#
_cell.length_a   1.000
_cell.length_b   1.000
_cell.length_c   1.000
_cell.angle_alpha   90.00
_cell.angle_beta   90.00
_cell.angle_gamma   90.00
#
_symmetry.space_group_name_H-M   'P 1'
#
loop_
_entity.id
_entity.type
_entity.pdbx_description
1 polymer ?
#
loop_
_entity_poly.entity_id
_entity_poly.type
_entity_poly.pdbx_seq_one_letter_code
_entity_poly.pdbx_strand_id
1 'polypeptide(L)'
;GIWGWQDVADQVIMVVRNIKRAMVEYHDILWDIDYAKTWEDAFKLIPNLYQERPPVDDFLAWRDERVFDEIKWYGWFIDYYMEGGLMRDMFTNKITTPEHWNMLMLPTAYTVEQLRYDIVVGNDTVVDPSYDPNCALVTNGCVPVKIISAEKLVDHKLGPAVSLEIADAVDGKQGMDLIAPEARGCVWKELIINKKGLKTFIDRYGDEDDYNFTRGHLESMVGELDRLIDKYGGNEWNQKKNAL
;
A
#
# COMPACT_ATOMS: atom_id res chain seq x y z
N GLY A 1 10.26 5.13 5.96
CA GLY A 1 10.91 5.52 4.69
C GLY A 1 10.83 7.03 4.53
N ILE A 2 11.57 7.61 3.58
CA ILE A 2 11.40 9.02 3.21
C ILE A 2 10.18 9.09 2.27
N TRP A 3 9.12 9.74 2.70
CA TRP A 3 7.82 9.80 2.00
C TRP A 3 7.71 11.04 1.12
N GLY A 4 8.75 11.36 0.35
CA GLY A 4 8.80 12.61 -0.40
C GLY A 4 9.73 12.53 -1.60
N TRP A 5 9.44 13.38 -2.60
CA TRP A 5 10.38 13.71 -3.65
C TRP A 5 11.14 14.96 -3.20
N GLN A 6 12.45 14.85 -3.02
CA GLN A 6 13.28 15.91 -2.39
C GLN A 6 12.87 16.16 -0.92
N ASP A 7 12.99 17.39 -0.43
CA ASP A 7 12.84 17.74 0.99
C ASP A 7 11.40 18.07 1.41
N VAL A 8 10.41 18.00 0.49
CA VAL A 8 9.04 18.45 0.73
C VAL A 8 8.02 17.47 0.14
N ALA A 9 7.04 17.07 0.93
CA ALA A 9 5.85 16.37 0.47
C ALA A 9 4.65 17.33 0.50
N ASP A 10 3.95 17.51 -0.63
CA ASP A 10 2.81 18.43 -0.67
C ASP A 10 1.48 17.76 -0.29
N GLN A 11 1.27 16.54 -0.79
CA GLN A 11 0.00 15.83 -0.68
C GLN A 11 0.19 14.32 -0.83
N VAL A 12 -0.79 13.57 -0.35
CA VAL A 12 -0.84 12.11 -0.47
C VAL A 12 -1.88 11.71 -1.51
N ILE A 13 -1.49 10.87 -2.47
CA ILE A 13 -2.42 10.13 -3.33
C ILE A 13 -2.29 8.66 -2.96
N MET A 14 -3.39 8.04 -2.56
CA MET A 14 -3.40 6.64 -2.14
C MET A 14 -3.91 5.76 -3.27
N VAL A 15 -3.13 4.76 -3.64
CA VAL A 15 -3.54 3.72 -4.59
C VAL A 15 -3.84 2.45 -3.81
N VAL A 16 -5.08 1.98 -3.88
CA VAL A 16 -5.56 0.78 -3.19
C VAL A 16 -5.80 -0.31 -4.22
N ARG A 17 -5.33 -1.52 -3.91
CA ARG A 17 -5.53 -2.72 -4.70
C ARG A 17 -6.42 -3.69 -3.93
N ASN A 18 -7.14 -4.56 -4.63
CA ASN A 18 -7.82 -5.71 -4.03
C ASN A 18 -6.86 -6.49 -3.11
N ILE A 19 -7.28 -6.78 -1.89
CA ILE A 19 -6.42 -7.40 -0.86
C ILE A 19 -5.79 -8.72 -1.32
N LYS A 20 -6.54 -9.59 -2.01
CA LYS A 20 -6.00 -10.87 -2.52
C LYS A 20 -4.85 -10.62 -3.50
N ARG A 21 -5.06 -9.68 -4.44
CA ARG A 21 -4.03 -9.31 -5.42
C ARG A 21 -2.87 -8.59 -4.76
N ALA A 22 -3.11 -7.76 -3.74
CA ALA A 22 -2.06 -7.09 -2.99
C ALA A 22 -1.12 -8.09 -2.31
N MET A 23 -1.65 -9.18 -1.71
CA MET A 23 -0.82 -10.21 -1.09
C MET A 23 0.08 -10.93 -2.08
N VAL A 24 -0.49 -11.38 -3.21
CA VAL A 24 0.29 -12.05 -4.27
C VAL A 24 1.40 -11.14 -4.77
N GLU A 25 1.08 -9.89 -5.07
CA GLU A 25 2.03 -8.97 -5.70
C GLU A 25 3.09 -8.48 -4.73
N TYR A 26 2.75 -8.34 -3.45
CA TYR A 26 3.72 -8.06 -2.42
C TYR A 26 4.73 -9.20 -2.28
N HIS A 27 4.25 -10.45 -2.25
CA HIS A 27 5.13 -11.62 -2.29
C HIS A 27 6.04 -11.62 -3.53
N ASP A 28 5.47 -11.41 -4.72
CA ASP A 28 6.22 -11.47 -5.97
C ASP A 28 7.27 -10.36 -6.05
N ILE A 29 6.97 -9.15 -5.55
CA ILE A 29 7.94 -8.06 -5.45
C ILE A 29 9.05 -8.43 -4.46
N LEU A 30 8.72 -8.99 -3.29
CA LEU A 30 9.73 -9.43 -2.32
C LEU A 30 10.65 -10.49 -2.92
N TRP A 31 10.11 -11.43 -3.67
CA TRP A 31 10.87 -12.47 -4.35
C TRP A 31 11.77 -11.89 -5.46
N ASP A 32 11.25 -10.98 -6.29
CA ASP A 32 12.04 -10.34 -7.35
C ASP A 32 13.27 -9.59 -6.81
N ILE A 33 13.13 -8.97 -5.64
CA ILE A 33 14.20 -8.26 -4.94
C ILE A 33 14.97 -9.16 -3.96
N ASP A 34 14.86 -10.48 -4.09
CA ASP A 34 15.59 -11.47 -3.27
C ASP A 34 15.48 -11.20 -1.76
N TYR A 35 14.29 -10.74 -1.33
CA TYR A 35 13.99 -10.37 0.06
C TYR A 35 14.97 -9.36 0.67
N ALA A 36 15.59 -8.51 -0.16
CA ALA A 36 16.58 -7.52 0.22
C ALA A 36 16.12 -6.66 1.40
N LYS A 37 17.01 -6.49 2.38
CA LYS A 37 16.75 -5.71 3.61
C LYS A 37 17.27 -4.27 3.54
N THR A 38 18.04 -3.95 2.51
CA THR A 38 18.64 -2.64 2.28
C THR A 38 18.17 -2.08 0.94
N TRP A 39 18.18 -0.76 0.83
CA TRP A 39 17.85 -0.10 -0.43
C TRP A 39 18.89 -0.45 -1.51
N GLU A 40 20.17 -0.48 -1.15
CA GLU A 40 21.27 -0.75 -2.06
C GLU A 40 21.18 -2.14 -2.68
N ASP A 41 20.76 -3.15 -1.92
CA ASP A 41 20.62 -4.52 -2.43
C ASP A 41 19.35 -4.67 -3.28
N ALA A 42 18.23 -4.09 -2.86
CA ALA A 42 17.00 -4.08 -3.66
C ALA A 42 17.21 -3.35 -5.00
N PHE A 43 17.96 -2.25 -5.00
CA PHE A 43 18.22 -1.45 -6.20
C PHE A 43 19.00 -2.23 -7.27
N LYS A 44 19.93 -3.10 -6.88
CA LYS A 44 20.68 -3.96 -7.82
C LYS A 44 19.78 -4.99 -8.52
N LEU A 45 18.63 -5.30 -7.93
CA LEU A 45 17.68 -6.31 -8.40
C LEU A 45 16.52 -5.73 -9.20
N ILE A 46 16.47 -4.41 -9.41
CA ILE A 46 15.51 -3.76 -10.31
C ILE A 46 15.41 -4.46 -11.68
N PRO A 47 16.50 -4.90 -12.33
CA PRO A 47 16.40 -5.62 -13.59
C PRO A 47 15.55 -6.89 -13.51
N ASN A 48 15.44 -7.54 -12.36
CA ASN A 48 14.69 -8.78 -12.14
C ASN A 48 13.19 -8.54 -11.93
N LEU A 49 12.78 -7.30 -11.62
CA LEU A 49 11.39 -6.96 -11.38
C LEU A 49 10.52 -7.38 -12.57
N TYR A 50 9.44 -8.10 -12.26
CA TYR A 50 8.41 -8.52 -13.22
C TYR A 50 8.91 -9.42 -14.37
N GLN A 51 10.02 -10.14 -14.20
CA GLN A 51 10.51 -11.06 -15.23
C GLN A 51 9.71 -12.36 -15.28
N GLU A 52 9.68 -13.08 -14.18
CA GLU A 52 9.01 -14.36 -14.02
C GLU A 52 8.20 -14.38 -12.72
N ARG A 53 7.26 -15.32 -12.63
CA ARG A 53 6.55 -15.55 -11.37
C ARG A 53 7.37 -16.44 -10.46
N PRO A 54 7.36 -16.18 -9.14
CA PRO A 54 7.98 -17.08 -8.17
C PRO A 54 7.44 -18.52 -8.28
N PRO A 55 8.24 -19.54 -7.94
CA PRO A 55 7.77 -20.90 -7.78
C PRO A 55 6.58 -21.00 -6.82
N VAL A 56 5.64 -21.90 -7.11
CA VAL A 56 4.45 -22.10 -6.27
C VAL A 56 4.84 -22.50 -4.85
N ASP A 57 5.88 -23.32 -4.68
CA ASP A 57 6.35 -23.75 -3.35
C ASP A 57 6.86 -22.58 -2.50
N ASP A 58 7.58 -21.62 -3.11
CA ASP A 58 8.03 -20.40 -2.44
C ASP A 58 6.84 -19.55 -2.00
N PHE A 59 5.84 -19.38 -2.88
CA PHE A 59 4.61 -18.69 -2.55
C PHE A 59 3.86 -19.37 -1.40
N LEU A 60 3.71 -20.70 -1.42
CA LEU A 60 3.01 -21.45 -0.39
C LEU A 60 3.72 -21.34 0.97
N ALA A 61 5.05 -21.41 0.98
CA ALA A 61 5.86 -21.23 2.19
C ALA A 61 5.66 -19.83 2.78
N TRP A 62 5.80 -18.78 1.96
CA TRP A 62 5.55 -17.40 2.41
C TRP A 62 4.10 -17.20 2.88
N ARG A 63 3.14 -17.76 2.14
CA ARG A 63 1.71 -17.65 2.43
C ARG A 63 1.39 -18.17 3.82
N ASP A 64 1.88 -19.36 4.15
CA ASP A 64 1.57 -20.03 5.41
C ASP A 64 2.28 -19.38 6.60
N GLU A 65 3.40 -18.71 6.36
CA GLU A 65 4.14 -17.99 7.41
C GLU A 65 3.59 -16.58 7.66
N ARG A 66 3.26 -15.81 6.62
CA ARG A 66 3.12 -14.35 6.73
C ARG A 66 1.73 -13.78 6.45
N VAL A 67 0.87 -14.47 5.69
CA VAL A 67 -0.33 -13.83 5.13
C VAL A 67 -1.30 -13.30 6.18
N PHE A 68 -1.45 -13.95 7.33
CA PHE A 68 -2.32 -13.44 8.39
C PHE A 68 -1.87 -12.07 8.91
N ASP A 69 -0.56 -11.87 9.08
CA ASP A 69 0.00 -10.58 9.49
C ASP A 69 -0.14 -9.55 8.37
N GLU A 70 0.14 -9.94 7.13
CA GLU A 70 0.06 -9.04 5.97
C GLU A 70 -1.38 -8.54 5.73
N ILE A 71 -2.39 -9.35 6.02
CA ILE A 71 -3.80 -8.91 6.01
C ILE A 71 -4.00 -7.76 7.00
N LYS A 72 -3.44 -7.84 8.20
CA LYS A 72 -3.54 -6.76 9.21
C LYS A 72 -2.75 -5.54 8.81
N TRP A 73 -1.60 -5.72 8.16
CA TRP A 73 -0.79 -4.63 7.64
C TRP A 73 -1.48 -3.89 6.50
N TYR A 74 -2.21 -4.60 5.63
CA TYR A 74 -3.03 -3.99 4.60
C TYR A 74 -4.08 -3.04 5.20
N GLY A 75 -4.82 -3.50 6.22
CA GLY A 75 -5.80 -2.68 6.91
C GLY A 75 -5.16 -1.52 7.68
N TRP A 76 -4.04 -1.77 8.35
CA TRP A 76 -3.26 -0.75 9.06
C TRP A 76 -2.78 0.36 8.13
N PHE A 77 -2.28 0.01 6.93
CA PHE A 77 -1.81 0.99 5.94
C PHE A 77 -2.95 1.93 5.53
N ILE A 78 -4.12 1.38 5.24
CA ILE A 78 -5.30 2.17 4.89
C ILE A 78 -5.72 3.03 6.08
N ASP A 79 -5.80 2.46 7.29
CA ASP A 79 -6.14 3.20 8.51
C ASP A 79 -5.21 4.38 8.74
N TYR A 80 -3.89 4.15 8.63
CA TYR A 80 -2.86 5.15 8.83
C TYR A 80 -3.08 6.38 7.95
N TYR A 81 -3.22 6.19 6.63
CA TYR A 81 -3.41 7.32 5.73
C TYR A 81 -4.78 7.95 5.88
N MET A 82 -5.85 7.16 5.93
CA MET A 82 -7.21 7.68 6.03
C MET A 82 -7.41 8.51 7.30
N GLU A 83 -6.77 8.13 8.40
CA GLU A 83 -6.83 8.85 9.68
C GLU A 83 -5.70 9.87 9.88
N GLY A 84 -4.95 10.23 8.82
CA GLY A 84 -4.00 11.33 8.87
C GLY A 84 -2.73 11.04 9.68
N GLY A 85 -2.30 9.78 9.70
CA GLY A 85 -1.10 9.32 10.39
C GLY A 85 -1.34 8.87 11.82
N LEU A 86 -2.58 8.51 12.19
CA LEU A 86 -2.91 8.04 13.53
C LEU A 86 -2.09 6.78 13.85
N MET A 87 -1.39 6.81 14.99
CA MET A 87 -0.56 5.72 15.44
C MET A 87 -1.42 4.55 15.90
N ARG A 88 -1.33 3.44 15.17
CA ARG A 88 -2.00 2.17 15.48
C ARG A 88 -1.01 1.02 15.52
N ASP A 89 -1.30 0.03 16.35
CA ASP A 89 -0.59 -1.23 16.29
C ASP A 89 -0.87 -1.95 14.96
N MET A 90 0.17 -2.42 14.28
CA MET A 90 0.03 -3.02 12.94
C MET A 90 -0.62 -4.40 12.97
N PHE A 91 -0.59 -5.09 14.10
CA PHE A 91 -1.12 -6.45 14.24
C PHE A 91 -2.59 -6.48 14.71
N THR A 92 -2.98 -5.54 15.58
CA THR A 92 -4.32 -5.47 16.17
C THR A 92 -5.16 -4.30 15.68
N ASN A 93 -4.55 -3.33 14.99
CA ASN A 93 -5.13 -2.04 14.57
C ASN A 93 -5.71 -1.19 15.72
N LYS A 94 -5.38 -1.50 16.98
CA LYS A 94 -5.71 -0.65 18.14
C LYS A 94 -4.89 0.64 18.12
N ILE A 95 -5.42 1.72 18.68
CA ILE A 95 -4.64 2.95 18.93
C ILE A 95 -3.49 2.60 19.86
N THR A 96 -2.29 3.10 19.58
CA THR A 96 -1.08 2.74 20.33
C THR A 96 -0.33 3.98 20.82
N THR A 97 0.59 3.77 21.76
CA THR A 97 1.47 4.83 22.28
C THR A 97 2.59 5.15 21.28
N PRO A 98 3.16 6.36 21.30
CA PRO A 98 4.32 6.72 20.48
C PRO A 98 5.55 5.81 20.72
N GLU A 99 5.75 5.34 21.95
CA GLU A 99 6.83 4.41 22.28
C GLU A 99 6.65 3.08 21.54
N HIS A 100 5.47 2.47 21.64
CA HIS A 100 5.20 1.23 20.95
C HIS A 100 5.24 1.40 19.42
N TRP A 101 4.71 2.51 18.89
CA TRP A 101 4.82 2.85 17.47
C TRP A 101 6.28 2.91 16.99
N ASN A 102 7.16 3.58 17.75
CA ASN A 102 8.58 3.67 17.39
C ASN A 102 9.26 2.28 17.39
N MET A 103 8.83 1.37 18.27
CA MET A 103 9.31 -0.02 18.23
C MET A 103 8.86 -0.73 16.95
N LEU A 104 7.59 -0.57 16.58
CA LEU A 104 7.01 -1.15 15.36
C LEU A 104 7.69 -0.62 14.08
N MET A 105 8.15 0.63 14.08
CA MET A 105 8.87 1.23 12.95
C MET A 105 10.35 0.78 12.85
N LEU A 106 10.81 -0.07 13.75
CA LEU A 106 12.16 -0.64 13.78
C LEU A 106 12.12 -2.17 13.61
N PRO A 107 11.75 -2.68 12.41
CA PRO A 107 11.46 -4.10 12.19
C PRO A 107 12.66 -5.03 12.36
N THR A 108 13.89 -4.51 12.41
CA THR A 108 15.12 -5.29 12.63
C THR A 108 15.59 -5.27 14.09
N ALA A 109 15.02 -4.42 14.94
CA ALA A 109 15.44 -4.25 16.33
C ALA A 109 14.65 -5.12 17.30
N TYR A 110 13.42 -5.51 16.94
CA TYR A 110 12.50 -6.23 17.83
C TYR A 110 11.87 -7.44 17.14
N THR A 111 11.68 -8.50 17.92
CA THR A 111 10.88 -9.67 17.55
C THR A 111 9.38 -9.37 17.65
N VAL A 112 8.55 -10.15 16.96
CA VAL A 112 7.08 -10.01 17.03
C VAL A 112 6.58 -10.16 18.47
N GLU A 113 7.16 -11.06 19.24
CA GLU A 113 6.80 -11.28 20.65
C GLU A 113 7.09 -10.05 21.52
N GLN A 114 8.18 -9.33 21.25
CA GLN A 114 8.52 -8.08 21.95
C GLN A 114 7.62 -6.90 21.55
N LEU A 115 7.01 -6.99 20.36
CA LEU A 115 6.09 -6.00 19.80
C LEU A 115 4.63 -6.28 20.16
N ARG A 116 4.36 -7.25 21.03
CA ARG A 116 2.99 -7.58 21.41
C ARG A 116 2.34 -6.42 22.16
N TYR A 117 1.19 -5.98 21.67
CA TYR A 117 0.43 -4.88 22.25
C TYR A 117 0.15 -5.07 23.75
N ASP A 118 -0.21 -6.27 24.17
CA ASP A 118 -0.54 -6.58 25.56
C ASP A 118 0.67 -6.52 26.50
N ILE A 119 1.88 -6.65 25.95
CA ILE A 119 3.14 -6.58 26.71
C ILE A 119 3.62 -5.12 26.81
N VAL A 120 3.58 -4.38 25.70
CA VAL A 120 4.13 -3.01 25.65
C VAL A 120 3.13 -1.96 26.14
N VAL A 121 1.86 -2.09 25.75
CA VAL A 121 0.81 -1.10 26.05
C VAL A 121 -0.13 -1.61 27.15
N GLY A 122 -0.49 -2.89 27.11
CA GLY A 122 -1.49 -3.49 28.00
C GLY A 122 -2.90 -3.44 27.39
N ASN A 123 -3.64 -4.55 27.46
CA ASN A 123 -4.93 -4.69 26.78
C ASN A 123 -6.04 -3.77 27.33
N ASP A 124 -5.96 -3.43 28.61
CA ASP A 124 -6.96 -2.60 29.30
C ASP A 124 -6.55 -1.12 29.37
N THR A 125 -5.40 -0.77 28.80
CA THR A 125 -4.90 0.60 28.78
C THR A 125 -5.69 1.43 27.78
N VAL A 126 -6.32 2.51 28.25
CA VAL A 126 -6.91 3.53 27.38
C VAL A 126 -5.77 4.42 26.88
N VAL A 127 -5.61 4.47 25.55
CA VAL A 127 -4.56 5.24 24.89
C VAL A 127 -5.19 6.43 24.19
N ASP A 128 -4.67 7.62 24.48
CA ASP A 128 -5.06 8.84 23.77
C ASP A 128 -4.50 8.83 22.34
N PRO A 129 -5.27 9.31 21.34
CA PRO A 129 -4.81 9.41 19.96
C PRO A 129 -3.50 10.20 19.83
N SER A 130 -2.54 9.63 19.11
CA SER A 130 -1.28 10.29 18.74
C SER A 130 -0.97 10.06 17.26
N TYR A 131 -0.28 11.00 16.62
CA TYR A 131 -0.09 11.01 15.17
C TYR A 131 1.40 11.03 14.81
N ASP A 132 1.79 10.34 13.73
CA ASP A 132 3.16 10.35 13.22
C ASP A 132 3.61 11.79 12.93
N PRO A 133 4.68 12.29 13.59
CA PRO A 133 5.23 13.62 13.32
C PRO A 133 5.61 13.85 11.85
N ASN A 134 5.92 12.79 11.08
CA ASN A 134 6.20 12.90 9.65
C ASN A 134 5.00 13.43 8.87
N CYS A 135 3.77 13.22 9.35
CA CYS A 135 2.57 13.75 8.70
C CYS A 135 2.45 15.27 8.82
N ALA A 136 3.12 15.90 9.80
CA ALA A 136 3.20 17.35 9.88
C ALA A 136 4.15 17.97 8.83
N LEU A 137 4.99 17.14 8.19
CA LEU A 137 5.88 17.57 7.11
C LEU A 137 5.18 17.58 5.74
N VAL A 138 3.95 17.06 5.66
CA VAL A 138 3.12 17.10 4.46
C VAL A 138 2.24 18.34 4.50
N THR A 139 2.29 19.22 3.48
CA THR A 139 1.58 20.51 3.49
C THR A 139 0.10 20.40 3.91
N ASN A 140 -0.59 19.37 3.45
CA ASN A 140 -2.00 19.12 3.73
C ASN A 140 -2.25 17.93 4.68
N GLY A 141 -1.21 17.49 5.38
CA GLY A 141 -1.23 16.28 6.20
C GLY A 141 -1.21 14.99 5.38
N CYS A 142 -1.22 13.86 6.08
CA CYS A 142 -1.16 12.53 5.45
C CYS A 142 -2.49 12.04 4.85
N VAL A 143 -3.61 12.74 5.08
CA VAL A 143 -4.90 12.29 4.56
C VAL A 143 -4.88 12.37 3.04
N PRO A 144 -5.23 11.29 2.32
CA PRO A 144 -5.21 11.31 0.86
C PRO A 144 -6.10 12.41 0.28
N VAL A 145 -5.55 13.17 -0.66
CA VAL A 145 -6.35 14.09 -1.49
C VAL A 145 -7.12 13.34 -2.57
N LYS A 146 -6.67 12.13 -2.89
CA LYS A 146 -7.28 11.24 -3.88
C LYS A 146 -7.02 9.78 -3.51
N ILE A 147 -8.02 8.94 -3.68
CA ILE A 147 -7.94 7.48 -3.53
C ILE A 147 -8.27 6.84 -4.87
N ILE A 148 -7.44 5.90 -5.29
CA ILE A 148 -7.46 5.33 -6.63
C ILE A 148 -7.45 3.81 -6.54
N SER A 149 -8.30 3.14 -7.32
CA SER A 149 -8.22 1.69 -7.50
C SER A 149 -7.14 1.36 -8.52
N ALA A 150 -6.19 0.52 -8.11
CA ALA A 150 -5.15 -0.01 -8.99
C ALA A 150 -5.75 -0.78 -10.18
N GLU A 151 -6.83 -1.53 -9.96
CA GLU A 151 -7.51 -2.31 -11.00
C GLU A 151 -8.10 -1.40 -12.07
N LYS A 152 -8.76 -0.31 -11.66
CA LYS A 152 -9.30 0.66 -12.62
C LYS A 152 -8.19 1.43 -13.33
N LEU A 153 -7.08 1.70 -12.63
CA LEU A 153 -5.94 2.39 -13.21
C LEU A 153 -5.34 1.60 -14.38
N VAL A 154 -5.16 0.28 -14.25
CA VAL A 154 -4.56 -0.53 -15.32
C VAL A 154 -5.54 -1.03 -16.38
N ASP A 155 -6.85 -0.84 -16.17
CA ASP A 155 -7.87 -1.26 -17.13
C ASP A 155 -7.77 -0.47 -18.44
N HIS A 156 -7.90 -1.15 -19.58
CA HIS A 156 -7.75 -0.51 -20.90
C HIS A 156 -8.83 0.54 -21.20
N LYS A 157 -10.01 0.45 -20.57
CA LYS A 157 -11.14 1.36 -20.80
C LYS A 157 -11.22 2.45 -19.72
N LEU A 158 -11.05 2.07 -18.45
CA LEU A 158 -11.18 2.96 -17.30
C LEU A 158 -9.87 3.69 -16.98
N GLY A 159 -8.73 3.06 -17.27
CA GLY A 159 -7.40 3.57 -16.93
C GLY A 159 -7.09 4.98 -17.44
N PRO A 160 -7.45 5.36 -18.69
CA PRO A 160 -7.29 6.73 -19.15
C PRO A 160 -8.01 7.77 -18.28
N ALA A 161 -9.24 7.48 -17.84
CA ALA A 161 -10.00 8.40 -16.99
C ALA A 161 -9.38 8.50 -15.59
N VAL A 162 -9.02 7.37 -14.99
CA VAL A 162 -8.37 7.33 -13.67
C VAL A 162 -7.00 8.03 -13.70
N SER A 163 -6.25 7.90 -14.80
CA SER A 163 -4.97 8.60 -14.97
C SER A 163 -5.12 10.11 -15.08
N LEU A 164 -6.24 10.59 -15.66
CA LEU A 164 -6.56 12.02 -15.64
C LEU A 164 -6.85 12.50 -14.23
N GLU A 165 -7.50 11.71 -13.39
CA GLU A 165 -7.73 12.07 -11.99
C GLU A 165 -6.41 12.23 -11.21
N ILE A 166 -5.38 11.44 -11.52
CA ILE A 166 -4.02 11.63 -10.97
C ILE A 166 -3.42 12.93 -11.50
N ALA A 167 -3.49 13.14 -12.81
CA ALA A 167 -2.95 14.34 -13.44
C ALA A 167 -3.58 15.61 -12.85
N ASP A 168 -4.90 15.63 -12.68
CA ASP A 168 -5.61 16.76 -12.09
C ASP A 168 -5.24 16.98 -10.62
N ALA A 169 -4.95 15.91 -9.87
CA ALA A 169 -4.48 16.03 -8.49
C ALA A 169 -3.09 16.68 -8.39
N VAL A 170 -2.20 16.42 -9.36
CA VAL A 170 -0.82 16.94 -9.35
C VAL A 170 -0.60 18.17 -10.24
N ASP A 171 -1.64 18.68 -10.90
CA ASP A 171 -1.54 19.83 -11.78
C ASP A 171 -1.16 21.10 -11.00
N GLY A 172 -0.24 21.89 -11.58
CA GLY A 172 0.30 23.09 -10.96
C GLY A 172 1.15 22.85 -9.70
N LYS A 173 1.50 21.60 -9.36
CA LYS A 173 2.35 21.28 -8.21
C LYS A 173 3.83 21.42 -8.54
N GLN A 174 4.60 21.93 -7.59
CA GLN A 174 6.03 22.14 -7.75
C GLN A 174 6.75 20.80 -8.02
N GLY A 175 7.63 20.79 -9.04
CA GLY A 175 8.45 19.63 -9.37
C GLY A 175 7.75 18.55 -10.20
N MET A 176 6.50 18.77 -10.62
CA MET A 176 5.75 17.86 -11.49
C MET A 176 5.36 18.56 -12.79
N ASP A 177 6.07 18.24 -13.87
CA ASP A 177 5.72 18.71 -15.22
C ASP A 177 4.78 17.71 -15.88
N LEU A 178 3.52 18.11 -16.08
CA LEU A 178 2.52 17.26 -16.72
C LEU A 178 2.62 17.29 -18.25
N ILE A 179 2.40 16.12 -18.84
CA ILE A 179 2.22 15.98 -20.29
C ILE A 179 0.97 16.77 -20.70
N ALA A 180 1.09 17.49 -21.83
CA ALA A 180 0.01 18.27 -22.41
C ALA A 180 -1.27 17.42 -22.57
N PRO A 181 -2.47 17.95 -22.19
CA PRO A 181 -3.71 17.18 -22.15
C PRO A 181 -4.01 16.40 -23.45
N GLU A 182 -3.74 17.00 -24.60
CA GLU A 182 -3.93 16.43 -25.92
C GLU A 182 -3.03 15.22 -26.22
N ALA A 183 -1.88 15.11 -25.57
CA ALA A 183 -0.93 14.01 -25.76
C ALA A 183 -1.16 12.83 -24.81
N ARG A 184 -1.90 13.03 -23.70
CA ARG A 184 -2.09 12.01 -22.64
C ARG A 184 -2.67 10.70 -23.18
N GLY A 185 -3.68 10.77 -24.06
CA GLY A 185 -4.30 9.58 -24.66
C GLY A 185 -3.35 8.81 -25.59
N CYS A 186 -2.52 9.51 -26.36
CA CYS A 186 -1.51 8.88 -27.21
C CYS A 186 -0.44 8.19 -26.38
N VAL A 187 0.05 8.85 -25.32
CA VAL A 187 1.04 8.29 -24.39
C VAL A 187 0.48 7.05 -23.70
N TRP A 188 -0.77 7.08 -23.23
CA TRP A 188 -1.45 5.93 -22.65
C TRP A 188 -1.45 4.73 -23.60
N LYS A 189 -1.85 4.97 -24.86
CA LYS A 189 -1.90 3.93 -25.89
C LYS A 189 -0.54 3.32 -26.15
N GLU A 190 0.51 4.14 -26.25
CA GLU A 190 1.86 3.63 -26.53
C GLU A 190 2.46 2.89 -25.33
N LEU A 191 2.35 3.44 -24.12
CA LEU A 191 3.01 2.89 -22.95
C LEU A 191 2.27 1.67 -22.39
N ILE A 192 0.94 1.74 -22.28
CA ILE A 192 0.12 0.73 -21.61
C ILE A 192 -0.44 -0.29 -22.62
N ILE A 193 -1.16 0.17 -23.65
CA ILE A 193 -1.84 -0.72 -24.60
C ILE A 193 -0.82 -1.43 -25.51
N ASN A 194 0.12 -0.67 -26.07
CA ASN A 194 1.17 -1.20 -26.96
C ASN A 194 2.40 -1.70 -26.20
N LYS A 195 2.38 -1.68 -24.86
CA LYS A 195 3.44 -2.19 -23.98
C LYS A 195 4.85 -1.66 -24.32
N LYS A 196 4.97 -0.37 -24.69
CA LYS A 196 6.27 0.28 -24.91
C LYS A 196 6.84 0.92 -23.64
N GLY A 197 6.11 0.86 -22.53
CA GLY A 197 6.56 1.34 -21.23
C GLY A 197 7.53 0.38 -20.52
N LEU A 198 7.80 0.67 -19.25
CA LEU A 198 8.49 -0.25 -18.36
C LEU A 198 7.64 -1.51 -18.15
N LYS A 199 8.29 -2.64 -17.88
CA LYS A 199 7.59 -3.86 -17.47
C LYS A 199 6.83 -3.61 -16.18
N THR A 200 5.62 -4.15 -16.12
CA THR A 200 4.74 -4.11 -14.96
C THR A 200 4.36 -5.54 -14.55
N PHE A 201 3.63 -5.67 -13.45
CA PHE A 201 3.11 -6.97 -13.01
C PHE A 201 2.28 -7.72 -14.06
N ILE A 202 1.66 -6.99 -15.00
CA ILE A 202 0.87 -7.56 -16.12
C ILE A 202 1.77 -8.27 -17.14
N ASP A 203 3.07 -7.94 -17.15
CA ASP A 203 4.05 -8.46 -18.10
C ASP A 203 4.81 -9.68 -17.56
N ARG A 204 4.53 -10.11 -16.32
CA ARG A 204 5.13 -11.30 -15.71
C ARG A 204 4.83 -12.56 -16.52
N TYR A 205 5.85 -13.37 -16.76
CA TYR A 205 5.69 -14.69 -17.35
C TYR A 205 5.26 -15.72 -16.31
N GLY A 206 4.29 -16.58 -16.67
CA GLY A 206 3.74 -17.63 -15.80
C GLY A 206 2.26 -17.42 -15.46
N ASP A 207 1.62 -18.44 -14.88
CA ASP A 207 0.21 -18.39 -14.45
C ASP A 207 0.11 -18.08 -12.95
N GLU A 208 -0.87 -17.25 -12.58
CA GLU A 208 -1.21 -16.95 -11.18
C GLU A 208 -2.25 -17.92 -10.62
N ASP A 209 -2.93 -18.69 -11.49
CA ASP A 209 -4.05 -19.53 -11.09
C ASP A 209 -3.67 -20.63 -10.08
N ASP A 210 -2.38 -20.95 -9.97
CA ASP A 210 -1.84 -21.89 -8.98
C ASP A 210 -1.66 -21.26 -7.58
N TYR A 211 -1.69 -19.93 -7.47
CA TYR A 211 -1.55 -19.22 -6.19
C TYR A 211 -2.87 -19.25 -5.42
N ASN A 212 -2.99 -20.29 -4.60
CA ASN A 212 -4.18 -20.54 -3.82
C ASN A 212 -4.02 -20.10 -2.37
N PHE A 213 -5.04 -19.44 -1.84
CA PHE A 213 -5.16 -19.12 -0.42
C PHE A 213 -6.00 -20.18 0.29
N THR A 214 -5.66 -20.49 1.54
CA THR A 214 -6.49 -21.36 2.37
C THR A 214 -7.82 -20.67 2.67
N ARG A 215 -8.82 -21.45 3.09
CA ARG A 215 -10.10 -20.90 3.54
C ARG A 215 -9.91 -19.86 4.67
N GLY A 216 -9.05 -20.14 5.64
CA GLY A 216 -8.78 -19.23 6.76
C GLY A 216 -8.17 -17.90 6.32
N HIS A 217 -7.27 -17.92 5.32
CA HIS A 217 -6.72 -16.70 4.73
C HIS A 217 -7.82 -15.87 4.05
N LEU A 218 -8.67 -16.51 3.24
CA LEU A 218 -9.77 -15.83 2.55
C LEU A 218 -10.80 -15.24 3.51
N GLU A 219 -11.19 -15.98 4.55
CA GLU A 219 -12.11 -15.50 5.59
C GLU A 219 -11.50 -14.30 6.34
N SER A 220 -10.20 -14.33 6.62
CA SER A 220 -9.50 -13.20 7.27
C SER A 220 -9.40 -11.97 6.37
N MET A 221 -9.14 -12.16 5.07
CA MET A 221 -9.15 -11.08 4.08
C MET A 221 -10.53 -10.42 4.00
N VAL A 222 -11.60 -11.22 3.93
CA VAL A 222 -12.98 -10.71 3.90
C VAL A 222 -13.29 -9.95 5.17
N GLY A 223 -12.98 -10.51 6.34
CA GLY A 223 -13.21 -9.83 7.61
C GLY A 223 -12.46 -8.49 7.73
N GLU A 224 -11.25 -8.41 7.17
CA GLU A 224 -10.49 -7.16 7.13
C GLU A 224 -11.12 -6.13 6.17
N LEU A 225 -11.58 -6.58 4.99
CA LEU A 225 -12.30 -5.72 4.06
C LEU A 225 -13.61 -5.21 4.66
N ASP A 226 -14.40 -6.08 5.30
CA ASP A 226 -15.65 -5.71 5.96
C ASP A 226 -15.38 -4.66 7.05
N ARG A 227 -14.33 -4.84 7.86
CA ARG A 227 -13.91 -3.84 8.86
C ARG A 227 -13.63 -2.47 8.22
N LEU A 228 -12.87 -2.45 7.12
CA LEU A 228 -12.53 -1.22 6.42
C LEU A 228 -13.76 -0.56 5.77
N ILE A 229 -14.63 -1.36 5.14
CA ILE A 229 -15.88 -0.90 4.53
C ILE A 229 -16.81 -0.33 5.58
N ASP A 230 -17.00 -1.01 6.71
CA ASP A 230 -17.86 -0.54 7.79
C ASP A 230 -17.35 0.78 8.39
N LYS A 231 -16.03 0.90 8.54
CA LYS A 231 -15.40 2.11 9.09
C LYS A 231 -15.47 3.28 8.11
N TYR A 232 -15.10 3.07 6.85
CA TYR A 232 -14.90 4.15 5.87
C TYR A 232 -16.09 4.37 4.93
N GLY A 233 -17.06 3.47 4.89
CA GLY A 233 -18.33 3.63 4.18
C GLY A 233 -19.39 4.41 4.97
N GLY A 234 -19.10 4.79 6.23
CA GLY A 234 -19.97 5.55 7.09
C GLY A 234 -20.11 7.04 6.69
N ASN A 235 -21.19 7.69 7.15
CA ASN A 235 -21.53 9.07 6.78
C ASN A 235 -20.42 10.10 7.10
N GLU A 236 -19.66 9.90 8.18
CA GLU A 236 -18.58 10.81 8.58
C GLU A 236 -17.46 10.88 7.53
N TRP A 237 -17.22 9.76 6.84
CA TRP A 237 -16.23 9.68 5.77
C TRP A 237 -16.83 10.12 4.45
N ASN A 238 -18.06 9.68 4.11
CA ASN A 238 -18.73 10.09 2.86
C ASN A 238 -18.91 11.60 2.70
N GLN A 239 -18.89 12.37 3.80
CA GLN A 239 -18.94 13.84 3.77
C GLN A 239 -17.56 14.51 3.58
N LYS A 240 -16.46 13.79 3.78
CA LYS A 240 -15.13 14.24 3.37
C LYS A 240 -15.04 14.12 1.86
N LYS A 241 -14.67 15.21 1.17
CA LYS A 241 -14.57 15.30 -0.31
C LYS A 241 -13.73 14.19 -0.98
N ASN A 242 -12.94 13.43 -0.22
CA ASN A 242 -11.96 12.46 -0.71
C ASN A 242 -12.16 11.03 -0.16
N ALA A 243 -13.30 10.71 0.45
CA ALA A 243 -13.57 9.34 0.93
C ALA A 243 -13.91 8.37 -0.21
N LEU A 244 -13.69 7.08 0.08
CA LEU A 244 -13.81 5.91 -0.82
C LEU A 244 -15.19 5.75 -1.45
#